data_AF-A0A927VMK8-F1
#
_entry.id   AF-A0A927VMK8-F1
#
_cell.length_a   1.000
_cell.length_b   1.000
_cell.length_c   1.000
_cell.angle_alpha   90.00
_cell.angle_beta   90.00
_cell.angle_gamma   90.00
#
_symmetry.space_group_name_H-M   'P 1'
#
loop_
_entity.id
_entity.type
_entity.pdbx_description
1 polymer ?
#
loop_
_entity_poly.entity_id
_entity_poly.type
_entity_poly.pdbx_seq_one_letter_code
_entity_poly.pdbx_strand_id
1 'polypeptide(L)' 'MDKYIPLSKKSKKEQRKFHAMQRRTWDGLNPVTRTVPNGKAYDRNKQKQTDRRNSSYFRDDRNCCFCF' A
#
# COMPACT_ATOMS: atom_id res chain seq x y z
N MET A 1 9.50 8.00 47.88
CA MET A 1 8.65 7.67 46.72
C MET A 1 8.31 8.93 46.00
N ASP A 2 8.65 9.01 44.71
CA ASP A 2 8.27 10.14 43.89
C ASP A 2 6.76 10.14 43.68
N LYS A 3 6.13 11.28 43.96
CA LYS A 3 4.70 11.47 43.75
C LYS A 3 4.39 11.39 42.26
N TYR A 4 3.37 10.60 41.91
CA TYR A 4 2.85 10.59 40.55
C TYR A 4 2.26 11.97 40.23
N ILE A 5 2.82 12.62 39.21
CA ILE A 5 2.32 13.88 38.68
C ILE A 5 1.74 13.61 37.28
N PRO A 6 0.45 13.89 37.05
CA PRO A 6 -0.15 13.71 35.73
C PRO A 6 0.48 14.68 34.71
N LEU A 7 0.55 14.26 33.44
CA LEU A 7 1.28 14.97 32.38
C LEU A 7 0.84 16.44 32.21
N SER A 8 -0.44 16.74 32.35
CA SER A 8 -1.01 18.09 32.25
C SER A 8 -0.47 19.06 33.30
N LYS A 9 -0.04 18.55 34.46
CA LYS A 9 0.48 19.34 35.59
C LYS A 9 2.01 19.45 35.58
N LYS A 10 2.69 18.79 34.64
CA LYS A 10 4.15 18.88 34.51
C LYS A 10 4.57 20.18 33.85
N SER A 11 5.83 20.58 34.05
CA SER A 11 6.39 21.73 33.35
C SER A 11 6.37 21.52 31.83
N LYS A 12 6.27 22.62 31.05
CA LYS A 12 6.32 22.54 29.57
C LYS A 12 7.56 21.79 29.05
N LYS A 13 8.69 21.88 29.77
CA LYS A 13 9.95 21.21 29.42
C LYS A 13 9.83 19.68 29.53
N GLU A 14 9.21 19.19 30.60
CA GLU A 14 9.03 17.75 30.83
C GLU A 14 7.97 17.15 29.90
N GLN A 15 6.88 17.87 29.65
CA GLN A 15 5.89 17.46 28.64
C GLN A 15 6.55 17.28 27.27
N ARG A 16 7.40 18.24 26.86
CA ARG A 16 8.15 18.15 25.61
C ARG A 16 9.07 16.93 25.58
N LYS A 17 9.80 16.63 26.66
CA LYS A 17 10.64 15.44 26.76
C LYS A 17 9.83 14.15 26.62
N PHE A 18 8.72 14.04 27.34
CA PHE A 18 7.82 12.88 27.26
C PHE A 18 7.32 12.66 25.82
N HIS A 19 6.77 13.69 25.18
CA HIS A 19 6.30 13.56 23.81
C HIS A 19 7.43 13.36 22.80
N ALA A 20 8.63 13.90 23.04
CA ALA A 20 9.79 13.66 22.17
C ALA A 20 10.33 12.23 22.29
N MET A 21 10.15 11.57 23.44
CA MET A 21 10.44 10.14 23.58
C MET A 21 9.43 9.29 22.81
N GLN A 22 8.15 9.67 22.84
CA GLN A 22 7.09 8.98 22.08
C GLN A 22 7.20 9.23 20.56
N ARG A 23 7.58 10.44 20.16
CA ARG A 23 7.72 10.86 18.75
C ARG A 23 9.06 10.44 18.18
N ARG A 24 9.27 9.14 17.90
CA ARG A 24 10.51 8.69 17.23
C ARG A 24 10.34 7.54 16.27
N THR A 25 9.21 6.84 16.33
CA THR A 25 9.02 5.61 15.57
C THR A 25 7.76 5.72 14.72
N TRP A 26 7.91 5.41 13.44
CA TRP A 26 6.79 5.03 12.57
C TRP A 26 6.41 3.57 12.85
N ASP A 27 6.39 3.17 14.13
CA ASP A 27 6.25 1.77 14.56
C ASP A 27 7.27 0.81 13.91
N GLY A 28 8.51 1.28 13.70
CA GLY A 28 9.55 0.48 13.03
C GLY A 28 9.42 0.36 11.51
N LEU A 29 8.41 0.98 10.89
CA LEU A 29 8.29 1.04 9.43
C LEU A 29 9.29 2.05 8.86
N ASN A 30 10.34 1.53 8.25
CA ASN A 30 11.19 2.32 7.37
C ASN A 30 10.43 2.53 6.04
N PRO A 31 10.15 3.77 5.59
CA PRO A 31 9.49 3.99 4.30
C PRO A 31 10.23 3.34 3.11
N VAL A 32 11.52 3.03 3.26
CA VAL A 32 12.31 2.26 2.28
C VAL A 32 11.83 0.82 2.14
N THR A 33 11.20 0.19 3.15
CA THR A 33 10.63 -1.16 3.00
C THR A 33 9.27 -1.16 2.27
N ARG A 34 8.71 0.01 1.95
CA ARG A 34 7.61 0.14 1.00
C ARG A 34 8.15 0.09 -0.44
N THR A 35 8.98 -0.90 -0.75
CA THR A 35 9.41 -1.17 -2.13
C THR A 35 8.27 -1.86 -2.86
N VAL A 36 7.82 -1.25 -3.97
CA VAL A 36 6.87 -1.92 -4.87
C VAL A 36 7.60 -3.11 -5.49
N PRO A 37 7.12 -4.35 -5.31
CA PRO A 37 7.86 -5.55 -5.71
C PRO A 37 8.15 -5.61 -7.21
N ASN A 38 7.31 -4.98 -8.04
CA ASN A 38 7.55 -4.83 -9.48
C ASN A 38 6.83 -3.59 -10.04
N GLY A 39 7.57 -2.52 -10.33
CA GLY A 39 7.02 -1.29 -10.94
C GLY A 39 6.50 -1.47 -12.38
N LYS A 40 6.80 -2.61 -13.02
CA LYS A 40 6.33 -3.00 -14.36
C LYS A 40 5.24 -4.07 -14.32
N ALA A 41 4.73 -4.44 -13.14
CA ALA A 41 3.67 -5.44 -13.03
C ALA A 41 2.39 -5.00 -13.77
N TYR A 42 2.11 -3.70 -13.78
CA TYR A 42 0.94 -3.14 -14.45
C TYR A 42 1.36 -2.30 -15.66
N ASP A 43 1.34 -2.92 -16.84
CA ASP A 43 1.52 -2.25 -18.13
C ASP A 43 0.25 -2.41 -18.97
N ARG A 44 -0.56 -1.34 -19.01
CA ARG A 44 -1.82 -1.32 -19.78
C ARG A 44 -1.60 -1.45 -21.28
N ASN A 45 -0.45 -1.06 -21.83
CA ASN A 45 -0.17 -1.19 -23.26
C ASN A 45 0.07 -2.65 -23.62
N LYS A 46 0.82 -3.36 -22.76
CA LYS A 46 1.01 -4.80 -22.88
C LYS A 46 -0.32 -5.54 -22.76
N GLN A 47 -1.15 -5.21 -21.77
CA GLN A 47 -2.48 -5.81 -21.61
C GLN A 47 -3.38 -5.57 -22.83
N LYS A 48 -3.45 -4.33 -23.34
CA LYS A 48 -4.20 -4.04 -24.58
C LYS A 48 -3.66 -4.81 -25.79
N GLN A 49 -2.35 -5.05 -25.85
CA GLN A 49 -1.74 -5.83 -26.93
C GLN A 49 -2.07 -7.32 -26.79
N THR A 50 -2.04 -7.87 -25.58
CA THR A 50 -2.47 -9.26 -25.33
C THR A 50 -3.94 -9.44 -25.63
N ASP A 51 -4.80 -8.49 -25.25
CA ASP A 51 -6.24 -8.55 -25.52
C ASP A 51 -6.54 -8.52 -27.02
N ARG A 52 -5.84 -7.66 -27.79
CA ARG A 52 -5.95 -7.62 -29.25
C ARG A 52 -5.46 -8.92 -29.91
N ARG A 53 -4.38 -9.52 -29.41
CA ARG A 53 -3.88 -10.82 -29.90
C ARG A 53 -4.82 -11.96 -29.51
N ASN A 54 -5.37 -11.93 -28.30
CA ASN A 54 -6.26 -12.97 -27.78
C ASN A 54 -7.69 -12.87 -28.37
N SER A 55 -8.06 -11.71 -28.92
CA SER A 55 -9.32 -11.53 -29.66
C SER A 55 -9.43 -12.41 -30.92
N SER A 56 -8.36 -13.10 -31.35
CA SER A 56 -8.46 -14.13 -32.39
C SER A 56 -9.10 -15.43 -31.88
N TYR A 57 -8.98 -15.77 -30.61
CA TYR A 57 -9.53 -17.03 -30.06
C TYR A 57 -11.04 -17.00 -29.84
N PHE A 58 -11.67 -15.82 -29.75
CA PHE A 58 -13.12 -15.67 -29.60
C PHE A 58 -13.89 -15.59 -30.93
N ARG A 59 -13.20 -15.63 -32.09
CA ARG A 59 -13.86 -15.64 -33.41
C ARG A 59 -14.00 -17.03 -34.02
N ASP A 60 -13.29 -18.03 -33.50
CA ASP A 60 -13.39 -19.43 -33.94
C ASP A 60 -14.51 -20.22 -33.25
N ASP A 61 -15.17 -19.66 -32.22
CA ASP A 61 -16.40 -20.22 -31.62
C ASP A 61 -17.68 -19.90 -32.43
N ARG A 62 -17.56 -19.30 -33.63
CA ARG A 62 -18.68 -19.21 -34.59
C ARG A 62 -18.83 -20.45 -35.49
N ASN A 63 -18.14 -21.54 -35.14
CA ASN A 63 -18.47 -22.87 -35.64
C ASN A 63 -19.26 -23.71 -34.61
N CYS A 64 -19.84 -23.08 -33.58
CA CYS A 64 -20.92 -23.69 -32.81
C CYS A 64 -22.25 -23.33 -33.48
N CYS A 65 -22.86 -24.37 -34.05
CA CYS A 65 -24.11 -24.37 -34.78
C CYS A 65 -25.24 -23.60 -34.10
N PHE A 66 -26.12 -23.03 -34.94
CA PHE A 66 -27.58 -23.23 -34.85
C PHE A 66 -28.06 -23.98 -33.59
N CYS A 67 -28.61 -23.24 -32.63
CA CYS A 67 -29.49 -23.67 -31.52
C CYS A 67 -29.90 -22.35 -30.82
N PHE A 68 -30.87 -21.56 -31.28
CA PHE A 68 -32.31 -21.83 -31.41
C PHE A 68 -32.91 -20.98 -32.55
#